data_AF-A0A2E9GM46-F1
#
_entry.id   AF-A0A2E9GM46-F1
#
_cell.length_a   1.000
_cell.length_b   1.000
_cell.length_c   1.000
_cell.angle_alpha   90.00
_cell.angle_beta   90.00
_cell.angle_gamma   90.00
#
_symmetry.space_group_name_H-M   'P 1'
#
loop_
_entity.id
_entity.type
_entity.pdbx_description
1 polymer ?
#
loop_
_entity_poly.entity_id
_entity_poly.type
_entity_poly.pdbx_seq_one_letter_code
_entity_poly.pdbx_strand_id
1 'polypeptide(L)'
;MNSRIYYTKPSVTDLEVRYATDAATDGWGENCYAYIDRFEKEFASHLGVRHAISTSSCTGALHMGMAALGIGRGDEVILADSNWIATAAP
;
A
#
# COMPACT_ATOMS: atom_id res chain seq x y z
N MET A 1 12.92 35.10 -3.97
CA MET A 1 13.05 33.65 -4.17
C MET A 1 11.94 33.20 -5.10
N ASN A 2 12.25 32.68 -6.29
CA ASN A 2 11.23 32.07 -7.15
C ASN A 2 10.70 30.82 -6.42
N SER A 3 9.48 30.91 -5.88
CA SER A 3 8.81 29.78 -5.25
C SER A 3 8.48 28.78 -6.35
N ARG A 4 9.25 27.69 -6.41
CA ARG A 4 9.00 26.59 -7.35
C ARG A 4 7.70 25.90 -6.93
N ILE A 5 6.69 25.94 -7.80
CA ILE A 5 5.44 25.19 -7.59
C ILE A 5 5.70 23.74 -8.00
N TYR A 6 5.57 22.81 -7.05
CA TYR A 6 5.73 21.39 -7.30
C TYR A 6 4.43 20.79 -7.83
N TYR A 7 4.53 19.87 -8.79
CA TYR A 7 3.38 19.11 -9.30
C TYR A 7 2.81 18.16 -8.24
N THR A 8 3.66 17.51 -7.45
CA THR A 8 3.27 16.75 -6.26
C THR A 8 4.25 17.00 -5.11
N LYS A 9 3.75 16.97 -3.87
CA LYS A 9 4.56 17.00 -2.66
C LYS A 9 3.82 16.23 -1.56
N PRO A 10 4.48 15.33 -0.81
CA PRO A 10 3.83 14.64 0.30
C PRO A 10 3.50 15.64 1.42
N SER A 11 2.33 15.45 2.03
CA SER A 11 1.93 16.18 3.25
C SER A 11 2.34 15.34 4.45
N VAL A 12 3.48 15.67 5.06
CA VAL A 12 4.03 15.00 6.24
C VAL A 12 4.05 16.01 7.38
N THR A 13 3.45 15.63 8.50
CA THR A 13 3.30 16.46 9.71
C THR A 13 4.01 15.80 10.89
N ASP A 14 3.92 16.41 12.08
CA ASP A 14 4.46 15.84 13.31
C ASP A 14 3.80 14.51 13.69
N LEU A 15 2.61 14.20 13.16
CA LEU A 15 1.95 12.92 13.42
C LEU A 15 2.70 11.76 12.76
N GLU A 16 2.99 11.87 11.46
CA GLU A 16 3.71 10.83 10.72
C GLU A 16 5.12 10.62 11.27
N VAL A 17 5.81 11.71 11.66
CA VAL A 17 7.14 11.63 12.28
C VAL A 17 7.06 10.84 13.60
N ARG A 18 6.09 11.16 14.47
CA ARG A 18 5.93 10.45 15.74
C ARG A 18 5.63 8.98 15.54
N TYR A 19 4.73 8.61 14.63
CA TYR A 19 4.44 7.20 14.36
C TYR A 19 5.64 6.46 13.75
N ALA A 20 6.43 7.10 12.89
CA ALA A 20 7.65 6.50 12.38
C ALA A 20 8.68 6.25 13.49
N THR A 21 8.86 7.20 14.42
CA THR A 21 9.76 7.04 15.57
C THR A 21 9.27 5.98 16.55
N ASP A 22 7.98 5.97 16.86
CA ASP A 22 7.30 4.98 17.71
C ASP A 22 7.49 3.57 17.14
N ALA A 23 7.21 3.37 15.85
CA ALA A 23 7.41 2.09 15.18
C ALA A 23 8.88 1.66 15.15
N ALA A 24 9.80 2.60 14.91
CA ALA A 24 11.23 2.29 14.89
C ALA A 24 11.78 1.91 16.28
N THR A 25 11.20 2.44 17.35
CA THR A 25 11.66 2.21 18.73
C THR A 25 11.02 0.96 19.32
N ASP A 26 9.71 0.79 19.13
CA ASP A 26 8.90 -0.18 19.88
C ASP A 26 8.25 -1.26 19.00
N GLY A 27 8.30 -1.14 17.67
CA GLY A 27 7.68 -2.05 16.71
C GLY A 27 8.45 -3.32 16.41
N TRP A 28 9.16 -3.88 17.38
CA TRP A 28 10.01 -5.07 17.21
C TRP A 28 9.70 -6.14 18.26
N GLY A 29 10.24 -7.35 18.05
CA GLY A 29 10.03 -8.48 18.96
C GLY A 29 8.57 -8.91 19.00
N GLU A 30 7.95 -8.89 20.18
CA GLU A 30 6.54 -9.25 20.37
C GLU A 30 5.57 -8.28 19.66
N ASN A 31 6.01 -7.06 19.35
CA ASN A 31 5.20 -6.02 18.72
C ASN A 31 5.40 -5.90 17.19
N CYS A 32 6.10 -6.84 16.56
CA CYS A 32 6.57 -6.70 15.17
C CYS A 32 5.46 -6.52 14.12
N TYR A 33 4.22 -6.92 14.41
CA TYR A 33 3.06 -6.75 13.53
C TYR A 33 2.05 -5.70 14.01
N ALA A 34 2.23 -5.12 15.20
CA ALA A 34 1.21 -4.28 15.84
C ALA A 34 0.77 -3.09 14.98
N TYR A 35 1.71 -2.43 14.29
CA TYR A 35 1.41 -1.30 13.41
C TYR A 35 0.73 -1.72 12.12
N ILE A 36 1.13 -2.87 11.55
CA ILE A 36 0.54 -3.42 10.33
C ILE A 36 -0.89 -3.86 10.62
N ASP A 37 -1.11 -4.64 11.67
CA ASP A 37 -2.44 -5.13 12.07
C ASP A 37 -3.40 -3.98 12.38
N ARG A 38 -2.90 -2.93 13.06
CA ARG A 38 -3.69 -1.72 13.32
C ARG A 38 -4.07 -1.03 12.01
N PHE A 39 -3.11 -0.83 11.11
CA PHE A 39 -3.38 -0.18 9.83
C PHE A 39 -4.36 -0.98 8.98
N GLU A 40 -4.19 -2.30 8.86
CA GLU A 40 -5.10 -3.16 8.10
C GLU A 40 -6.53 -3.12 8.65
N LYS A 41 -6.68 -3.19 9.97
CA LYS A 41 -7.99 -3.11 10.63
C LYS A 41 -8.67 -1.76 10.39
N GLU A 42 -7.94 -0.67 10.60
CA GLU A 42 -8.47 0.69 10.40
C GLU A 42 -8.79 0.95 8.93
N PHE A 43 -7.94 0.48 8.02
CA PHE A 43 -8.12 0.65 6.59
C PHE A 43 -9.28 -0.18 6.04
N ALA A 44 -9.44 -1.42 6.51
CA ALA A 44 -10.61 -2.24 6.19
C ALA A 44 -11.91 -1.57 6.67
N SER A 45 -11.91 -1.01 7.88
CA SER A 45 -13.04 -0.23 8.40
C SER A 45 -13.30 1.03 7.59
N HIS A 46 -12.26 1.75 7.17
CA HIS A 46 -12.37 2.95 6.36
C HIS A 46 -13.01 2.68 4.99
N LEU A 47 -12.63 1.56 4.36
CA LEU A 47 -13.16 1.13 3.05
C LEU A 47 -14.51 0.40 3.13
N GLY A 48 -14.93 -0.04 4.33
CA GLY A 48 -16.15 -0.84 4.51
C GLY A 48 -16.02 -2.27 3.97
N VAL A 49 -14.81 -2.84 3.98
CA VAL A 49 -14.53 -4.22 3.52
C VAL A 49 -14.21 -5.13 4.69
N ARG A 50 -14.34 -6.45 4.50
CA ARG A 50 -14.05 -7.44 5.54
C ARG A 50 -12.55 -7.59 5.84
N HIS A 51 -11.71 -7.45 4.83
CA HIS A 51 -10.27 -7.68 4.92
C HIS A 51 -9.51 -6.62 4.12
N ALA A 52 -8.37 -6.19 4.65
CA ALA A 52 -7.35 -5.40 3.96
C ALA A 52 -5.99 -6.03 4.28
N ILE A 53 -5.09 -6.06 3.29
CA ILE A 53 -3.74 -6.61 3.44
C ILE A 53 -2.74 -5.56 3.01
N SER A 54 -1.81 -5.24 3.90
CA SER A 54 -0.72 -4.30 3.66
C SER A 54 0.35 -4.96 2.82
N THR A 55 0.87 -4.21 1.86
CA THR A 55 1.93 -4.68 0.97
C THR A 55 2.97 -3.58 0.81
N SER A 56 4.15 -3.94 0.28
CA SER A 56 5.21 -2.95 0.06
C SER A 56 4.91 -1.96 -1.06
N SER A 57 3.99 -2.29 -1.98
CA SER A 57 3.58 -1.43 -3.10
C SER A 57 2.31 -1.95 -3.78
N CYS A 58 1.61 -1.07 -4.52
CA CYS A 58 0.45 -1.47 -5.31
C CYS A 58 0.78 -2.50 -6.41
N THR A 59 2.00 -2.47 -6.97
CA THR A 59 2.49 -3.48 -7.92
C THR A 59 2.53 -4.86 -7.27
N GLY A 60 3.16 -4.97 -6.09
CA GLY A 60 3.19 -6.21 -5.32
C GLY A 60 1.80 -6.69 -4.88
N ALA A 61 0.90 -5.76 -4.52
CA ALA A 61 -0.49 -6.08 -4.21
C ALA A 61 -1.21 -6.71 -5.41
N LEU A 62 -1.07 -6.12 -6.61
CA LEU A 62 -1.64 -6.66 -7.84
C LEU A 62 -1.07 -8.05 -8.12
N HIS A 63 0.25 -8.21 -8.09
CA HIS A 63 0.91 -9.50 -8.32
C HIS A 63 0.36 -10.59 -7.40
N MET A 64 0.29 -10.32 -6.09
CA MET A 64 -0.24 -11.27 -5.11
C MET A 64 -1.73 -11.54 -5.32
N GLY A 65 -2.52 -10.53 -5.69
CA GLY A 65 -3.94 -10.70 -6.00
C GLY A 65 -4.17 -11.61 -7.20
N MET A 66 -3.39 -11.42 -8.28
CA MET A 66 -3.47 -12.26 -9.48
C MET A 66 -3.08 -13.71 -9.18
N ALA A 67 -2.01 -13.90 -8.39
CA ALA A 67 -1.59 -15.22 -7.93
C ALA A 67 -2.65 -15.90 -7.04
N ALA A 68 -3.29 -15.15 -6.14
CA ALA A 68 -4.35 -15.67 -5.28
C ALA A 68 -5.62 -16.07 -6.06
N LEU A 69 -5.88 -15.42 -7.21
CA LEU A 69 -6.95 -15.80 -8.13
C LEU A 69 -6.59 -17.00 -9.03
N GLY A 70 -5.34 -17.47 -8.98
CA GLY A 70 -4.87 -18.61 -9.78
C GLY A 70 -4.60 -18.27 -11.25
N ILE A 71 -4.44 -16.98 -11.58
CA ILE A 71 -4.18 -16.53 -12.95
C ILE A 71 -2.78 -16.96 -13.38
N GLY A 72 -2.67 -17.51 -14.59
CA GLY A 72 -1.43 -18.07 -15.10
C GLY A 72 -1.30 -18.01 -16.61
N ARG A 73 -0.41 -18.85 -17.13
CA ARG A 73 -0.09 -18.88 -18.56
C ARG A 73 -1.32 -19.31 -19.36
N GLY A 74 -1.72 -18.45 -20.30
CA GLY A 74 -2.83 -18.70 -21.22
C GLY A 74 -4.14 -18.04 -20.78
N ASP A 75 -4.20 -17.50 -19.57
CA ASP A 75 -5.34 -16.69 -19.13
C ASP A 75 -5.28 -15.28 -19.72
N GLU A 76 -6.45 -14.69 -19.93
CA GLU A 76 -6.60 -13.34 -20.43
C GLU A 76 -7.18 -12.43 -19.34
N VAL A 77 -6.63 -11.22 -19.23
CA VAL A 77 -7.02 -10.22 -18.24
C VAL A 77 -7.31 -8.93 -18.98
N ILE A 78 -8.55 -8.45 -18.89
CA ILE A 78 -8.95 -7.20 -19.55
C ILE A 78 -8.42 -6.01 -18.74
N LEU A 79 -7.74 -5.09 -19.42
CA LEU A 79 -7.25 -3.83 -18.85
C LEU A 79 -7.70 -2.63 -19.67
N ALA A 80 -7.70 -1.45 -19.04
CA ALA A 80 -7.90 -0.19 -19.75
C ALA A 80 -6.66 0.16 -20.59
N ASP A 81 -6.87 0.70 -21.80
CA ASP A 81 -5.78 1.10 -22.71
C ASP A 81 -4.89 2.20 -22.12
N SER A 82 -5.46 3.17 -21.39
CA SER A 82 -4.72 4.21 -20.68
C SER A 82 -4.65 3.89 -19.19
N ASN A 83 -3.48 3.48 -18.70
CA ASN A 83 -3.22 3.16 -17.30
C ASN A 83 -1.72 3.31 -16.93
N TRP A 84 -1.37 2.93 -15.69
CA TRP A 84 0.03 2.75 -15.28
C TRP A 84 0.50 1.30 -15.51
N ILE A 85 1.71 1.16 -16.07
CA ILE A 85 2.30 -0.11 -16.55
C ILE A 85 2.26 -1.27 -15.55
N ALA A 86 2.29 -1.00 -14.24
CA ALA A 86 2.19 -2.02 -13.20
C ALA A 86 0.91 -2.87 -13.30
N THR A 87 -0.14 -2.39 -13.97
CA THR A 87 -1.37 -3.15 -14.18
C THR A 87 -1.20 -4.25 -15.23
N ALA A 88 -0.34 -4.03 -16.23
CA ALA A 88 -0.06 -4.98 -17.31
C ALA A 88 1.13 -5.89 -17.01
N ALA A 89 2.07 -5.41 -16.20
CA ALA A 89 3.24 -6.18 -15.75
C ALA A 89 3.43 -6.03 -14.22
N PRO A 90 2.55 -6.64 -13.40
CA PRO A 90 2.63 -6.61 -11.94
C PRO A 90 3.73 -7.50 -11.36
#